data_AF-A0A5W2Q340-F1
#
_entry.id   AF-A0A5W2Q340-F1
#
_cell.length_a   1.000
_cell.length_b   1.000
_cell.length_c   1.000
_cell.angle_alpha   90.00
_cell.angle_beta   90.00
_cell.angle_gamma   90.00
#
_symmetry.space_group_name_H-M   'P 1'
#
loop_
_entity.id
_entity.type
_entity.pdbx_description
1 polymer ?
#
loop_
_entity_poly.entity_id
_entity_poly.type
_entity_poly.pdbx_seq_one_letter_code
_entity_poly.pdbx_strand_id
1 'polypeptide(L)'
;MDESRKQFEYEAGQALNLPTSIIELARKGDGYDHAFDSMNIMQPLNGWWHWWKKSRSAIEIEFPAKNDISSDDNPIPDLVDWDDGRNAGIQECAEVIRAAGIKVKE
;
A
#
# COMPACT_ATOMS: atom_id res chain seq x y z
N MET A 1 -2.68 -2.99 1.32
CA MET A 1 -2.13 -2.34 2.54
C MET A 1 -1.27 -3.29 3.38
N ASP A 2 -1.66 -4.56 3.58
CA ASP A 2 -0.89 -5.51 4.41
C ASP A 2 0.54 -5.76 3.90
N GLU A 3 0.74 -5.95 2.59
CA GLU A 3 2.09 -6.17 2.03
C GLU A 3 2.99 -4.95 2.22
N SER A 4 2.47 -3.75 2.00
CA SER A 4 3.22 -2.52 2.26
C SER A 4 3.58 -2.34 3.74
N ARG A 5 2.68 -2.71 4.66
CA ARG A 5 2.95 -2.70 6.10
C ARG A 5 4.10 -3.67 6.45
N LYS A 6 4.05 -4.91 5.96
CA LYS A 6 5.09 -5.91 6.20
C LYS A 6 6.47 -5.43 5.72
N GLN A 7 6.51 -4.77 4.56
CA GLN A 7 7.75 -4.18 4.05
C GLN A 7 8.29 -3.09 4.98
N PHE A 8 7.43 -2.18 5.49
CA PHE A 8 7.84 -1.20 6.50
C PHE A 8 8.39 -1.87 7.77
N GLU A 9 7.68 -2.88 8.29
CA GLU A 9 8.08 -3.60 9.51
C GLU A 9 9.45 -4.29 9.33
N TYR A 10 9.69 -4.89 8.17
CA TYR A 10 10.98 -5.49 7.82
C TYR A 10 12.12 -4.46 7.75
N GLU A 11 11.93 -3.38 7.00
CA GLU A 11 12.96 -2.32 6.82
C GLU A 11 13.28 -1.61 8.14
N ALA A 12 12.27 -1.33 8.96
CA ALA A 12 12.47 -0.76 10.29
C ALA A 12 13.27 -1.70 11.20
N GLY A 13 13.03 -3.02 11.10
CA GLY A 13 13.81 -4.04 11.80
C GLY A 13 15.28 -4.04 11.36
N GLN A 14 15.54 -3.96 10.06
CA GLN A 14 16.91 -3.86 9.54
C GLN A 14 17.61 -2.58 10.01
N ALA A 15 16.95 -1.42 9.90
CA ALA A 15 17.52 -0.13 10.29
C ALA A 15 17.83 -0.02 11.78
N LEU A 16 17.04 -0.69 12.63
CA LEU A 16 17.22 -0.69 14.09
C LEU A 16 17.99 -1.92 14.59
N ASN A 17 18.40 -2.83 13.71
CA ASN A 17 19.02 -4.11 14.04
C ASN A 17 18.18 -4.92 15.05
N LEU A 18 16.88 -5.03 14.78
CA LEU A 18 15.91 -5.74 15.61
C LEU A 18 15.13 -6.78 14.80
N PRO A 19 14.70 -7.89 15.44
CA PRO A 19 13.78 -8.82 14.81
C PRO A 19 12.47 -8.13 14.41
N THR A 20 11.92 -8.46 13.24
CA THR A 20 10.63 -7.93 12.77
C THR A 20 9.50 -8.14 13.78
N SER A 21 9.51 -9.26 14.52
CA SER A 21 8.54 -9.54 15.58
C SER A 21 8.53 -8.48 16.69
N ILE A 22 9.68 -7.87 17.01
CA ILE A 22 9.77 -6.77 17.98
C ILE A 22 9.15 -5.50 17.41
N ILE A 23 9.37 -5.23 16.11
CA ILE A 23 8.77 -4.08 15.42
C ILE A 23 7.23 -4.22 15.36
N GLU A 24 6.73 -5.43 15.10
CA GLU A 24 5.30 -5.72 15.07
C GLU A 24 4.63 -5.53 16.44
N LEU A 25 5.25 -6.04 17.51
CA LEU A 25 4.82 -5.81 18.89
C LEU A 25 4.81 -4.33 19.21
N ALA A 26 5.89 -3.64 18.80
CA ALA A 26 6.05 -2.23 19.06
C ALA A 26 4.94 -1.37 18.43
N ARG A 27 4.61 -1.64 17.17
CA ARG A 27 3.52 -0.99 16.45
C ARG A 27 2.14 -1.27 17.08
N LYS A 28 1.95 -2.44 17.70
CA LYS A 28 0.71 -2.80 18.40
C LYS A 28 0.59 -2.13 19.77
N GLY A 29 1.65 -1.50 20.26
CA GLY A 29 1.70 -0.94 21.61
C GLY A 29 1.82 -2.04 22.68
N ASP A 30 2.27 -3.24 22.31
CA ASP A 30 2.32 -4.40 23.20
C ASP A 30 3.78 -4.75 23.53
N GLY A 31 4.07 -5.04 24.80
CA GLY A 31 5.36 -5.62 25.23
C GLY A 31 6.43 -4.69 25.83
N TYR A 32 6.19 -3.38 26.00
CA TYR A 32 7.21 -2.46 26.57
C TYR A 32 6.63 -1.29 27.39
N ASP A 33 6.08 -1.60 28.57
CA ASP A 33 5.60 -0.60 29.55
C ASP A 33 6.73 0.08 30.36
N HIS A 34 7.98 -0.43 30.30
CA HIS A 34 9.00 -0.09 31.31
C HIS A 34 10.40 0.25 30.80
N ALA A 35 10.65 0.47 29.51
CA ALA A 35 11.98 0.89 29.05
C ALA A 35 12.01 2.38 28.71
N PHE A 36 12.34 3.18 29.74
CA PHE A 36 12.83 4.56 29.67
C PHE A 36 11.90 5.56 28.96
N ASP A 37 11.20 6.40 29.72
CA ASP A 37 10.27 7.44 29.24
C ASP A 37 10.85 8.43 28.21
N SER A 38 12.17 8.45 28.00
CA SER A 38 12.89 9.25 27.00
C SER A 38 13.69 8.46 25.95
N MET A 39 13.77 7.13 26.06
CA MET A 39 14.54 6.24 25.17
C MET A 39 13.71 5.05 24.63
N ASN A 40 12.39 5.08 24.82
CA ASN A 40 11.52 4.01 24.37
C ASN A 40 11.50 3.94 22.83
N ILE A 41 12.05 2.85 22.27
CA ILE A 41 12.07 2.58 20.82
C ILE A 41 10.69 2.63 20.15
N MET A 42 9.63 2.47 20.95
CA MET A 42 8.23 2.60 20.57
C MET A 42 7.89 4.02 20.08
N GLN A 43 8.51 5.05 20.66
CA GLN A 43 8.24 6.46 20.31
C GLN A 43 8.71 6.78 18.88
N PRO A 44 9.97 6.50 18.47
CA PRO A 44 10.40 6.62 17.09
C PRO A 44 9.56 5.76 16.13
N LEU A 45 9.29 4.50 16.48
CA LEU A 45 8.57 3.56 15.59
C LEU A 45 7.12 4.00 15.33
N ASN A 46 6.41 4.44 16.37
CA ASN A 46 5.06 4.98 16.21
C ASN A 46 5.05 6.25 15.37
N GLY A 47 6.05 7.13 15.56
CA GLY A 47 6.26 8.30 14.73
C GLY A 47 6.54 7.94 13.26
N TRP A 48 7.46 7.01 13.00
CA TRP A 48 7.79 6.55 11.65
C TRP A 48 6.59 5.91 10.97
N TRP A 49 5.83 5.08 11.68
CA TRP A 49 4.60 4.49 11.18
C TRP A 49 3.53 5.55 10.87
N HIS A 50 3.39 6.56 11.74
CA HIS A 50 2.48 7.69 11.51
C HIS A 50 2.82 8.41 10.21
N TRP A 51 4.08 8.82 10.05
CA TRP A 51 4.54 9.54 8.86
C TRP A 51 4.48 8.69 7.59
N TRP A 52 4.78 7.40 7.70
CA TRP A 52 4.66 6.44 6.60
C TRP A 52 3.22 6.30 6.10
N LYS A 53 2.24 6.22 7.02
CA LYS A 53 0.82 6.16 6.65
C LYS A 53 0.38 7.47 6.01
N LYS A 54 0.80 8.59 6.59
CA LYS A 54 0.49 9.93 6.08
C LYS A 54 1.03 10.14 4.68
N SER A 55 2.29 9.76 4.40
CA SER A 55 2.88 9.92 3.07
C SER A 55 2.12 9.13 2.01
N ARG A 56 1.75 7.88 2.28
CA ARG A 56 0.94 7.07 1.36
C ARG A 56 -0.47 7.60 1.16
N SER A 57 -1.11 8.07 2.23
CA SER A 57 -2.45 8.68 2.12
C SER A 57 -2.46 10.01 1.35
N ALA A 58 -1.30 10.69 1.27
CA ALA A 58 -1.15 11.93 0.53
C ALA A 58 -0.92 11.69 -0.98
N ILE A 59 -0.50 10.47 -1.37
CA ILE A 59 -0.37 10.09 -2.77
C ILE A 59 -1.74 9.61 -3.26
N GLU A 60 -2.23 10.28 -4.29
CA GLU A 60 -3.48 9.94 -4.95
C GLU A 60 -3.24 9.78 -6.44
N ILE A 61 -3.52 8.59 -6.96
CA ILE A 61 -3.30 8.23 -8.36
C ILE A 61 -4.64 8.17 -9.07
N GLU A 62 -4.70 8.78 -10.25
CA GLU A 62 -5.86 8.76 -11.13
C GLU A 62 -5.50 7.95 -12.37
N PHE A 63 -6.29 6.92 -12.65
CA PHE A 63 -6.14 6.17 -13.89
C PHE A 63 -6.98 6.81 -15.00
N PRO A 64 -6.60 6.60 -16.27
CA PRO A 64 -7.48 6.91 -17.39
C PRO A 64 -8.83 6.21 -17.20
N ALA A 65 -9.91 6.85 -17.67
CA ALA A 65 -11.23 6.23 -17.69
C ALA A 65 -11.19 4.88 -18.41
N LYS A 66 -11.93 3.91 -17.85
CA LYS A 66 -12.20 2.64 -18.53
C LYS A 66 -13.00 2.93 -19.79
N ASN A 67 -12.76 2.14 -20.83
CA ASN A 67 -13.56 2.22 -22.04
C ASN A 67 -14.98 1.74 -21.72
N ASP A 68 -15.97 2.44 -22.27
CA ASP A 68 -17.38 2.04 -22.18
C ASP A 68 -17.60 0.98 -23.25
N ILE A 69 -17.67 -0.29 -22.84
CA ILE A 69 -17.83 -1.43 -23.74
C ILE A 69 -19.32 -1.73 -23.79
N SER A 70 -20.04 -1.10 -24.72
CA SER A 70 -21.41 -1.50 -25.02
C SER A 70 -21.39 -2.73 -25.94
N SER A 71 -22.36 -3.64 -25.80
CA SER A 71 -22.46 -4.84 -26.65
C SER A 71 -22.65 -4.51 -28.14
N ASP A 72 -23.00 -3.26 -28.46
CA ASP A 72 -23.34 -2.79 -29.80
C ASP A 72 -22.14 -2.16 -30.53
N ASP A 73 -21.02 -1.90 -29.85
CA ASP A 73 -19.82 -1.23 -30.42
C ASP A 73 -18.82 -2.18 -31.10
N ASN A 74 -19.17 -3.46 -31.29
CA ASN A 74 -18.30 -4.45 -31.93
C ASN A 74 -18.59 -4.62 -33.44
N PRO A 75 -17.94 -3.85 -34.34
CA PRO A 75 -17.75 -4.29 -35.71
C PRO A 75 -16.29 -4.22 -36.21
N ILE A 76 -15.27 -4.39 -35.35
CA ILE A 76 -13.87 -4.54 -35.81
C ILE A 76 -13.25 -5.82 -35.21
N PRO A 77 -13.14 -6.91 -36.00
CA PRO A 77 -12.67 -8.22 -35.53
C PRO A 77 -11.31 -8.25 -34.82
N ASP A 78 -10.42 -7.30 -35.15
CA ASP A 78 -9.05 -7.22 -34.57
C ASP A 78 -8.97 -6.42 -33.25
N LEU A 79 -10.07 -5.78 -32.80
CA LEU A 79 -10.08 -4.94 -31.59
C LEU A 79 -10.97 -5.49 -30.47
N VAL A 80 -11.67 -6.61 -30.71
CA VAL A 80 -12.64 -7.21 -29.77
C VAL A 80 -12.03 -7.48 -28.39
N ASP A 81 -10.74 -7.86 -28.34
CA ASP A 81 -10.04 -8.15 -27.09
C ASP A 81 -9.26 -6.95 -26.51
N TRP A 82 -9.09 -5.87 -27.28
CA TRP A 82 -8.23 -4.75 -26.87
C TRP A 82 -8.86 -3.89 -25.78
N ASP A 83 -10.16 -3.60 -25.89
CA ASP A 83 -10.88 -2.80 -24.89
C ASP A 83 -11.02 -3.55 -23.56
N ASP A 84 -11.33 -4.85 -23.63
CA ASP A 84 -11.37 -5.74 -22.47
C ASP A 84 -9.98 -5.88 -21.83
N GLY A 85 -8.94 -6.09 -22.64
CA GLY A 85 -7.55 -6.18 -22.18
C GLY A 85 -7.05 -4.89 -21.52
N ARG A 86 -7.39 -3.73 -22.08
CA ARG A 86 -7.05 -2.42 -21.48
C ARG A 86 -7.74 -2.22 -20.14
N ASN A 87 -9.05 -2.49 -20.07
CA ASN A 87 -9.83 -2.35 -18.83
C ASN A 87 -9.33 -3.31 -17.73
N ALA A 88 -8.97 -4.55 -18.12
CA ALA A 88 -8.36 -5.53 -17.23
C ALA A 88 -6.99 -5.07 -16.71
N GLY A 89 -6.13 -4.55 -17.60
CA GLY A 89 -4.81 -4.03 -17.21
C GLY A 89 -4.90 -2.83 -16.25
N ILE A 90 -5.84 -1.91 -16.49
CA ILE A 90 -6.11 -0.79 -15.56
C ILE A 90 -6.55 -1.31 -14.19
N GLN A 91 -7.42 -2.31 -14.16
CA GLN A 91 -7.89 -2.92 -12.92
C GLN A 91 -6.76 -3.60 -12.14
N GLU A 92 -5.94 -4.42 -12.81
CA GLU A 92 -4.81 -5.12 -12.18
C GLU A 92 -3.80 -4.11 -11.60
N CYS A 93 -3.46 -3.07 -12.38
CA CYS A 93 -2.58 -2.00 -11.92
C CYS A 93 -3.16 -1.28 -10.68
N ALA A 94 -4.46 -0.98 -10.68
CA ALA A 94 -5.12 -0.36 -9.54
C ALA A 94 -5.06 -1.24 -8.28
N GLU A 95 -5.22 -2.55 -8.42
CA GLU A 95 -5.12 -3.51 -7.31
C GLU A 95 -3.71 -3.58 -6.73
N VAL A 96 -2.68 -3.67 -7.57
CA VAL A 96 -1.27 -3.69 -7.14
C VAL A 96 -0.90 -2.40 -6.40
N ILE A 97 -1.33 -1.23 -6.89
CA ILE A 97 -1.09 0.07 -6.23
C ILE A 97 -1.80 0.15 -4.88
N ARG A 98 -3.06 -0.31 -4.79
CA ARG A 98 -3.79 -0.40 -3.50
C ARG A 98 -3.12 -1.39 -2.54
N ALA A 99 -2.58 -2.50 -3.04
CA ALA A 99 -1.81 -3.45 -2.25
C ALA A 99 -0.57 -2.78 -1.62
N ALA A 100 0.11 -1.92 -2.39
CA ALA A 100 1.19 -1.04 -1.95
C ALA A 100 0.74 0.09 -1.00
N GLY A 101 -0.56 0.19 -0.69
CA GLY A 101 -1.12 1.10 0.31
C GLY A 101 -1.33 2.53 -0.20
N ILE A 102 -1.28 2.74 -1.52
CA ILE A 102 -1.50 4.04 -2.16
C ILE A 102 -2.97 4.15 -2.58
N LYS A 103 -3.55 5.36 -2.49
CA LYS A 103 -4.93 5.60 -2.89
C LYS A 103 -5.01 5.72 -4.41
N VAL A 104 -5.94 4.97 -5.00
CA VAL A 104 -6.34 5.09 -6.41
C VAL A 104 -7.74 5.68 -6.44
N LYS A 105 -7.94 6.79 -7.18
CA LYS A 105 -9.26 7.38 -7.38
C LYS A 105 -10.13 6.41 -8.18
N GLU A 106 -11.39 6.31 -7.79
CA GLU A 106 -12.42 5.57 -8.51
C GLU A 106 -12.97 6.40 -9.68
#